data_AF-A0A7K1CVE6-F1
#
_entry.id   AF-A0A7K1CVE6-F1
#
_cell.length_a   1.000
_cell.length_b   1.000
_cell.length_c   1.000
_cell.angle_alpha   90.00
_cell.angle_beta   90.00
_cell.angle_gamma   90.00
#
_symmetry.space_group_name_H-M   'P 1'
#
loop_
_entity.id
_entity.type
_entity.pdbx_description
1 polymer ?
#
loop_
_entity_poly.entity_id
_entity_poly.type
_entity_poly.pdbx_seq_one_letter_code
_entity_poly.pdbx_strand_id
1 'polypeptide(L)'
;MIEAAGVVLIRPESDPKVLIIRRDYRNDWSLPKGKLEPAELAAIAAVRETLEETGYLVKLETALTPISYESNGKPKTVYYWSASELAFDPSVVPNDEVSQLRWVTLAEATELLSYEHDVAVVTEALALTSTGVTTAIVLRHAISTKREDFHGEDDLQRPLAPAGFSQLPQIASLLAAYGVTALISSPAIRCKQTFEYFSDQEGIGIAENPLLLEENEDFTQAEWDALLTHRSSIALCTHRPVIDELAKFEPDAAALLIDLPPAGVVVLSWNRAGELISAERHQI
;
A
#
# COMPACT_ATOMS: atom_id res chain seq x y z
N MET A 1 20.42 -10.74 4.71
CA MET A 1 19.79 -9.41 4.80
C MET A 1 18.60 -9.53 5.74
N ILE A 2 18.35 -8.53 6.58
CA ILE A 2 17.16 -8.45 7.42
C ILE A 2 16.26 -7.38 6.80
N GLU A 3 14.99 -7.70 6.58
CA GLU A 3 14.01 -6.73 6.11
C GLU A 3 13.01 -6.45 7.22
N ALA A 4 12.63 -5.17 7.32
CA ALA A 4 11.69 -4.68 8.29
C ALA A 4 10.80 -3.61 7.65
N ALA A 5 9.66 -3.36 8.26
CA ALA A 5 8.72 -2.34 7.82
C ALA A 5 8.11 -1.61 9.00
N GLY A 6 7.74 -0.35 8.79
CA GLY A 6 7.13 0.49 9.81
C GLY A 6 6.42 1.70 9.21
N VAL A 7 5.95 2.59 10.07
CA VAL A 7 5.24 3.80 9.64
C VAL A 7 5.70 5.05 10.37
N VAL A 8 5.53 6.19 9.70
CA VAL A 8 5.38 7.48 10.36
C VAL A 8 3.88 7.76 10.46
N LEU A 9 3.29 7.45 11.61
CA LEU A 9 1.88 7.74 11.87
C LEU A 9 1.71 9.23 12.19
N ILE A 10 0.91 9.95 11.40
CA ILE A 10 0.80 11.41 11.43
C ILE A 10 -0.60 11.83 11.88
N ARG A 11 -0.65 12.80 12.80
CA ARG A 11 -1.86 13.58 13.11
C ARG A 11 -1.79 14.94 12.42
N PRO A 12 -2.73 15.25 11.51
CA PRO A 12 -2.77 16.52 10.80
C PRO A 12 -3.29 17.64 11.71
N GLU A 13 -2.38 18.20 12.51
CA GLU A 13 -2.60 19.39 13.33
C GLU A 13 -1.95 20.62 12.68
N SER A 14 -2.15 21.83 13.22
CA SER A 14 -1.47 23.04 12.71
C SER A 14 0.06 22.93 12.80
N ASP A 15 0.54 22.20 13.81
CA ASP A 15 1.90 21.70 13.94
C ASP A 15 1.80 20.16 13.98
N PRO A 16 2.03 19.47 12.84
CA PRO A 16 1.82 18.04 12.73
C PRO A 16 2.58 17.24 13.78
N LYS A 17 1.91 16.22 14.32
CA LYS A 17 2.53 15.31 15.29
C LYS A 17 2.72 13.92 14.70
N VAL A 18 3.80 13.28 15.11
CA VAL A 18 4.12 11.89 14.76
C VAL A 18 4.17 11.00 16.00
N LEU A 19 3.81 9.73 15.84
CA LEU A 19 3.91 8.74 16.91
C LEU A 19 5.34 8.19 17.01
N ILE A 20 5.93 8.23 18.20
CA ILE A 20 7.17 7.52 18.53
C ILE A 20 6.93 6.53 19.68
N ILE A 21 7.73 5.48 19.72
CA ILE A 21 7.65 4.39 20.71
C ILE A 21 8.88 4.34 21.59
N ARG A 22 8.69 3.98 22.87
CA ARG A 22 9.76 3.71 23.84
C ARG A 22 9.96 2.21 23.98
N ARG A 23 11.20 1.75 23.80
CA ARG A 23 11.58 0.34 24.02
C ARG A 23 12.60 0.25 25.14
N ASP A 24 12.15 -0.06 26.35
CA ASP A 24 13.01 -0.02 27.53
C ASP A 24 14.15 -1.04 27.48
N TYR A 25 13.93 -2.20 26.86
CA TYR A 25 14.97 -3.22 26.67
C TYR A 25 16.14 -2.76 25.77
N ARG A 26 15.92 -1.75 24.91
CA ARG A 26 16.95 -1.08 24.10
C ARG A 26 17.38 0.27 24.64
N ASN A 27 16.64 0.82 25.59
CA ASN A 27 16.80 2.18 26.09
C ASN A 27 16.72 3.24 24.98
N ASP A 28 15.86 3.05 23.97
CA ASP A 28 15.73 3.95 22.82
C ASP A 28 14.31 4.49 22.61
N TRP A 29 14.21 5.58 21.86
CA TRP A 29 12.99 6.03 21.20
C TRP A 29 13.17 5.87 19.70
N SER A 30 12.18 5.29 19.03
CA SER A 30 12.19 5.09 17.58
C SER A 30 10.79 5.19 16.98
N LEU A 31 10.72 5.11 15.66
CA LEU A 31 9.47 4.84 14.94
C LEU A 31 9.03 3.36 15.15
N PRO A 32 7.70 3.09 15.13
CA PRO A 32 7.17 1.73 15.17
C PRO A 32 7.57 0.98 13.89
N LYS A 33 8.12 -0.22 14.07
CA LYS A 33 8.58 -1.09 12.99
C LYS A 33 8.95 -2.48 13.53
N GLY A 34 8.78 -3.48 12.69
CA GLY A 34 9.34 -4.81 12.95
C GLY A 34 9.66 -5.58 11.70
N LYS A 35 9.97 -6.86 11.86
CA LYS A 35 10.56 -7.67 10.78
C LYS A 35 9.47 -8.22 9.90
N LEU A 36 9.75 -8.34 8.61
CA LEU A 36 8.88 -9.07 7.70
C LEU A 36 8.83 -10.54 8.11
N GLU A 37 7.63 -11.11 8.07
CA GLU A 37 7.43 -12.55 8.09
C GLU A 37 7.77 -13.18 6.72
N PRO A 38 8.01 -14.51 6.65
CA PRO A 38 8.27 -15.18 5.38
C PRO A 38 7.14 -14.94 4.36
N ALA A 39 7.51 -14.43 3.18
CA ALA A 39 6.59 -14.10 2.07
C ALA A 39 5.59 -12.96 2.38
N GLU A 40 5.78 -12.21 3.46
CA GLU A 40 4.98 -11.03 3.77
C GLU A 40 5.42 -9.83 2.92
N LEU A 41 4.44 -9.05 2.45
CA LEU A 41 4.75 -7.77 1.80
C LEU A 41 5.11 -6.72 2.85
N ALA A 42 6.14 -5.92 2.57
CA ALA A 42 6.58 -4.88 3.50
C ALA A 42 5.45 -3.91 3.92
N ALA A 43 4.54 -3.54 3.01
CA ALA A 43 3.37 -2.72 3.34
C ALA A 43 2.42 -3.41 4.34
N ILE A 44 2.19 -4.72 4.20
CA ILE A 44 1.37 -5.50 5.15
C ILE A 44 2.07 -5.59 6.51
N ALA A 45 3.38 -5.85 6.50
CA ALA A 45 4.21 -5.88 7.70
C ALA A 45 4.18 -4.53 8.44
N ALA A 46 4.22 -3.40 7.72
CA ALA A 46 4.15 -2.07 8.32
C ALA A 46 2.86 -1.88 9.13
N VAL A 47 1.71 -2.31 8.60
CA VAL A 47 0.41 -2.22 9.29
C VAL A 47 0.36 -3.16 10.48
N ARG A 48 0.77 -4.43 10.31
CA ARG A 48 0.79 -5.43 11.39
C ARG A 48 1.67 -5.00 12.55
N GLU A 49 2.92 -4.64 12.28
CA GLU A 49 3.89 -4.21 13.29
C GLU A 49 3.44 -2.94 14.02
N THR A 50 2.83 -2.00 13.30
CA THR A 50 2.25 -0.81 13.94
C THR A 50 1.13 -1.20 14.90
N LEU A 51 0.24 -2.10 14.51
CA LEU A 51 -0.84 -2.57 15.36
C LEU A 51 -0.31 -3.32 16.60
N GLU A 52 0.67 -4.21 16.42
CA GLU A 52 1.28 -4.98 17.51
C GLU A 52 2.05 -4.10 18.50
N GLU A 53 2.84 -3.14 18.03
CA GLU A 53 3.66 -2.28 18.89
C GLU A 53 2.87 -1.15 19.54
N THR A 54 1.77 -0.69 18.91
CA THR A 54 1.13 0.57 19.30
C THR A 54 -0.36 0.50 19.56
N GLY A 55 -1.04 -0.56 19.13
CA GLY A 55 -2.50 -0.65 19.14
C GLY A 55 -3.20 0.20 18.08
N TYR A 56 -2.47 0.96 17.26
CA TYR A 56 -3.07 1.72 16.17
C TYR A 56 -3.25 0.84 14.93
N LEU A 57 -4.50 0.73 14.46
CA LEU A 57 -4.79 0.35 13.09
C LEU A 57 -4.61 1.59 12.21
N VAL A 58 -3.89 1.45 11.11
CA VAL A 58 -3.47 2.57 10.27
C VAL A 58 -3.82 2.35 8.80
N LYS A 59 -3.97 3.45 8.08
CA LYS A 59 -4.06 3.50 6.62
C LYS A 59 -2.73 4.04 6.08
N LEU A 60 -2.05 3.27 5.23
CA LEU A 60 -0.86 3.73 4.53
C LEU A 60 -1.22 4.80 3.51
N GLU A 61 -0.32 5.76 3.30
CA GLU A 61 -0.50 6.85 2.34
C GLU A 61 0.64 6.88 1.31
N THR A 62 1.85 7.20 1.74
CA THR A 62 2.98 7.47 0.83
C THR A 62 4.17 6.62 1.25
N ALA A 63 4.72 5.80 0.34
CA ALA A 63 5.99 5.13 0.61
C ALA A 63 7.12 6.16 0.73
N LEU A 64 7.97 5.97 1.73
CA LEU A 64 9.10 6.84 2.07
C LEU A 64 10.42 6.19 1.66
N THR A 65 11.49 6.97 1.68
CA THR A 65 12.83 6.48 1.37
C THR A 65 13.25 5.38 2.36
N PRO A 66 13.58 4.16 1.89
CA PRO A 66 14.01 3.09 2.77
C PRO A 66 15.36 3.39 3.44
N ILE A 67 15.52 3.01 4.70
CA ILE A 67 16.79 3.14 5.42
C ILE A 67 17.54 1.82 5.39
N SER A 68 18.81 1.84 5.01
CA SER A 68 19.71 0.67 5.10
C SER A 68 20.89 0.93 6.02
N TYR A 69 21.12 0.02 6.98
CA TYR A 69 22.24 0.08 7.93
C TYR A 69 22.66 -1.32 8.37
N GLU A 70 23.81 -1.43 9.04
CA GLU A 70 24.26 -2.69 9.62
C GLU A 70 23.70 -2.87 11.05
N SER A 71 23.10 -4.03 11.32
CA SER A 71 22.60 -4.40 12.64
C SER A 71 23.18 -5.75 13.04
N ASN A 72 23.99 -5.79 14.11
CA ASN A 72 24.67 -7.00 14.60
C ASN A 72 25.45 -7.74 13.49
N GLY A 73 26.22 -7.01 12.67
CA GLY A 73 27.00 -7.60 11.58
C GLY A 73 26.19 -8.05 10.36
N LYS A 74 24.89 -7.72 10.29
CA LYS A 74 24.01 -8.07 9.18
C LYS A 74 23.40 -6.81 8.54
N PRO A 75 23.43 -6.67 7.21
CA PRO A 75 22.69 -5.62 6.52
C PRO A 75 21.20 -5.72 6.84
N LYS A 76 20.62 -4.60 7.26
CA LYS A 76 19.21 -4.42 7.56
C LYS A 76 18.65 -3.27 6.73
N THR A 77 17.52 -3.50 6.07
CA THR A 77 16.74 -2.48 5.36
C THR A 77 15.38 -2.34 6.03
N VAL A 78 14.93 -1.10 6.24
CA VAL A 78 13.61 -0.77 6.77
C VAL A 78 12.85 0.04 5.74
N TYR A 79 11.68 -0.46 5.36
CA TYR A 79 10.72 0.24 4.51
C TYR A 79 9.74 1.02 5.38
N TYR A 80 9.46 2.26 5.03
CA TYR A 80 8.54 3.11 5.77
C TYR A 80 7.47 3.70 4.88
N TRP A 81 6.31 3.94 5.48
CA TRP A 81 5.21 4.69 4.87
C TRP A 81 4.78 5.82 5.81
N SER A 82 4.34 6.96 5.25
CA SER A 82 3.45 7.83 6.00
C SER A 82 2.10 7.13 6.17
N ALA A 83 1.46 7.33 7.32
CA ALA A 83 0.18 6.70 7.60
C ALA A 83 -0.74 7.62 8.40
N SER A 84 -2.04 7.39 8.28
CA SER A 84 -3.08 8.01 9.08
C SER A 84 -3.79 6.99 9.99
N GLU A 85 -4.33 7.49 11.10
CA GLU A 85 -5.04 6.69 12.11
C GLU A 85 -6.41 6.23 11.58
N LEU A 86 -6.71 4.93 11.71
CA LEU A 86 -8.05 4.36 11.46
C LEU A 86 -8.77 4.01 12.76
N ALA A 87 -8.07 3.33 13.67
CA ALA A 87 -8.59 2.94 14.97
C ALA A 87 -7.45 2.80 15.98
N PHE A 88 -7.79 2.79 17.27
CA PHE A 88 -6.82 2.65 18.35
C PHE A 88 -7.36 1.71 19.44
N ASP A 89 -6.58 0.66 19.74
CA ASP A 89 -6.79 -0.23 20.88
C ASP A 89 -5.78 0.11 21.99
N PRO A 90 -6.20 0.81 23.05
CA PRO A 90 -5.32 1.17 24.15
C PRO A 90 -4.87 -0.03 25.00
N SER A 91 -5.46 -1.22 24.83
CA SER A 91 -5.10 -2.40 25.62
C SER A 91 -3.79 -3.05 25.18
N VAL A 92 -3.26 -2.67 24.00
CA VAL A 92 -2.02 -3.21 23.44
C VAL A 92 -0.76 -2.66 24.11
N VAL A 93 -0.81 -1.46 24.69
CA VAL A 93 0.37 -0.81 25.30
C VAL A 93 0.09 -0.48 26.77
N PRO A 94 1.00 -0.80 27.72
CA PRO A 94 2.33 -1.39 27.51
C PRO A 94 2.31 -2.87 27.16
N ASN A 95 3.32 -3.31 26.40
CA ASN A 95 3.63 -4.72 26.14
C ASN A 95 5.12 -5.01 26.36
N ASP A 96 5.55 -6.23 26.04
CA ASP A 96 6.93 -6.69 26.27
C ASP A 96 7.97 -5.93 25.41
N GLU A 97 7.55 -5.34 24.28
CA GLU A 97 8.43 -4.60 23.38
C GLU A 97 8.37 -3.08 23.59
N VAL A 98 7.16 -2.55 23.77
CA VAL A 98 6.88 -1.11 23.86
C VAL A 98 6.28 -0.76 25.21
N SER A 99 6.97 0.11 25.94
CA SER A 99 6.53 0.56 27.25
C SER A 99 5.74 1.86 27.21
N GLN A 100 5.97 2.73 26.21
CA GLN A 100 5.32 4.03 26.10
C GLN A 100 5.13 4.47 24.64
N LEU A 101 4.03 5.18 24.42
CA LEU A 101 3.73 5.91 23.18
C LEU A 101 3.82 7.41 23.43
N ARG A 102 4.37 8.16 22.48
CA ARG A 102 4.36 9.62 22.54
C ARG A 102 4.07 10.22 21.18
N TRP A 103 3.14 11.17 21.15
CA TRP A 103 2.92 12.06 20.01
C TRP A 103 3.82 13.27 20.15
N VAL A 104 4.63 13.54 19.14
CA VAL A 104 5.67 14.57 19.17
C VAL A 104 5.66 15.41 17.90
N THR A 105 6.01 16.69 18.01
CA THR A 105 6.29 17.53 16.83
C THR A 105 7.62 17.15 16.19
N LEU A 106 7.93 17.66 14.99
CA LEU A 106 9.26 17.44 14.37
C LEU A 106 10.41 17.93 15.26
N ALA A 107 10.22 19.06 15.94
CA ALA A 107 11.22 19.61 16.85
C ALA A 107 11.48 18.66 18.03
N GLU A 108 10.41 18.16 18.67
CA GLU A 108 10.53 17.19 19.74
C GLU A 108 11.10 15.84 19.27
N ALA A 109 10.69 15.36 18.09
CA ALA A 109 11.21 14.13 17.50
C ALA A 109 12.73 14.21 17.29
N THR A 110 13.23 15.37 16.83
CA THR A 110 14.67 15.64 16.66
C THR A 110 15.45 15.52 17.98
N GLU A 111 14.82 15.85 19.12
CA GLU A 111 15.46 15.74 20.44
C GLU A 111 15.34 14.34 21.05
N LEU A 112 14.25 13.62 20.76
CA LEU A 112 13.90 12.37 21.44
C LEU A 112 14.35 11.12 20.70
N LEU A 113 14.22 11.10 19.36
CA LEU A 113 14.57 9.93 18.56
C LEU A 113 16.06 9.60 18.74
N SER A 114 16.33 8.34 19.05
CA SER A 114 17.69 7.89 19.35
C SER A 114 18.56 7.74 18.10
N TYR A 115 17.96 7.81 16.91
CA TYR A 115 18.62 7.58 15.63
C TYR A 115 18.35 8.72 14.66
N GLU A 116 19.42 9.32 14.12
CA GLU A 116 19.33 10.43 13.16
C GLU A 116 18.55 10.04 11.89
N HIS A 117 18.64 8.78 11.46
CA HIS A 117 17.89 8.30 10.31
C HIS A 117 16.37 8.29 10.54
N ASP A 118 15.89 8.04 11.76
CA ASP A 118 14.45 8.11 12.05
C ASP A 118 13.96 9.58 11.95
N VAL A 119 14.79 10.56 12.32
CA VAL A 119 14.48 11.99 12.14
C VAL A 119 14.37 12.35 10.66
N ALA A 120 15.26 11.82 9.83
CA ALA A 120 15.21 12.02 8.37
C ALA A 120 13.90 11.49 7.77
N VAL A 121 13.45 10.29 8.20
CA VAL A 121 12.19 9.69 7.74
C VAL A 121 10.98 10.51 8.20
N VAL A 122 10.97 11.01 9.45
CA VAL A 122 9.91 11.91 9.93
C VAL A 122 9.88 13.20 9.10
N THR A 123 11.05 13.77 8.79
CA THR A 123 11.17 15.00 8.01
C THR A 123 10.62 14.82 6.59
N GLU A 124 10.98 13.73 5.92
CA GLU A 124 10.46 13.35 4.60
C GLU A 124 8.94 13.17 4.65
N ALA A 125 8.43 12.39 5.60
CA ALA A 125 7.00 12.10 5.73
C ALA A 125 6.17 13.38 5.84
N LEU A 126 6.58 14.31 6.72
CA LEU A 126 5.88 15.58 6.95
C LEU A 126 5.95 16.53 5.74
N ALA A 127 7.02 16.47 4.94
CA ALA A 127 7.11 17.25 3.71
C ALA A 127 6.07 16.78 2.67
N LEU A 128 5.79 15.47 2.60
CA LEU A 128 4.89 14.86 1.62
C LEU A 128 3.40 14.94 2.00
N THR A 129 3.05 14.99 3.29
CA THR A 129 1.65 14.90 3.77
C THR A 129 0.89 16.22 3.82
N SER A 130 1.50 17.33 3.39
CA SER A 130 1.07 18.70 3.72
C SER A 130 -0.36 19.09 3.29
N THR A 131 -1.07 18.30 2.48
CA THR A 131 -2.50 18.53 2.21
C THR A 131 -3.34 17.27 1.95
N GLY A 132 -2.88 16.06 2.23
CA GLY A 132 -3.65 14.83 1.97
C GLY A 132 -3.44 14.24 0.57
N VAL A 133 -3.70 12.95 0.48
CA VAL A 133 -3.20 12.06 -0.57
C VAL A 133 -4.38 11.34 -1.24
N THR A 134 -4.34 11.28 -2.56
CA THR A 134 -5.19 10.37 -3.35
C THR A 134 -4.35 9.15 -3.71
N THR A 135 -4.88 7.95 -3.47
CA THR A 135 -4.19 6.70 -3.78
C THR A 135 -4.97 5.88 -4.81
N ALA A 136 -4.28 5.33 -5.78
CA ALA A 136 -4.82 4.35 -6.71
C ALA A 136 -3.95 3.09 -6.74
N ILE A 137 -4.60 1.94 -6.61
CA ILE A 137 -3.98 0.63 -6.73
C ILE A 137 -4.33 0.06 -8.10
N VAL A 138 -3.33 -0.07 -8.97
CA VAL A 138 -3.44 -0.73 -10.27
C VAL A 138 -3.02 -2.19 -10.11
N LEU A 139 -3.98 -3.09 -10.21
CA LEU A 139 -3.80 -4.52 -10.02
C LEU A 139 -4.02 -5.25 -11.35
N ARG A 140 -3.02 -6.00 -11.80
CA ARG A 140 -3.28 -7.02 -12.82
C ARG A 140 -4.00 -8.18 -12.16
N HIS A 141 -5.03 -8.71 -12.80
CA HIS A 141 -5.77 -9.87 -12.28
C HIS A 141 -4.85 -11.00 -11.79
N ALA A 142 -5.31 -11.73 -10.77
CA ALA A 142 -4.60 -12.89 -10.24
C ALA A 142 -4.43 -14.00 -11.30
N ILE A 143 -3.61 -15.01 -11.01
CA ILE A 143 -3.32 -16.08 -11.98
C ILE A 143 -4.62 -16.73 -12.49
N SER A 144 -4.85 -16.63 -13.80
CA SER A 144 -6.02 -17.20 -14.47
C SER A 144 -5.72 -18.55 -15.10
N THR A 145 -6.78 -19.34 -15.33
CA THR A 145 -6.69 -20.56 -16.12
C THR A 145 -6.04 -20.23 -17.46
N LYS A 146 -5.12 -21.08 -17.95
CA LYS A 146 -4.47 -20.81 -19.23
C LYS A 146 -5.50 -20.79 -20.37
N ARG A 147 -5.24 -19.98 -21.39
CA ARG A 147 -6.14 -19.90 -22.58
C ARG A 147 -6.32 -21.26 -23.26
N GLU A 148 -5.25 -22.06 -23.33
CA GLU A 148 -5.28 -23.41 -23.93
C GLU A 148 -6.14 -24.43 -23.15
N ASP A 149 -6.27 -24.24 -21.84
CA ASP A 149 -7.01 -25.13 -20.94
C ASP A 149 -8.46 -24.68 -20.73
N PHE A 150 -8.86 -23.54 -21.32
CA PHE A 150 -10.19 -22.98 -21.18
C PHE A 150 -11.08 -23.35 -22.37
N HIS A 151 -12.22 -23.97 -22.09
CA HIS A 151 -13.14 -24.50 -23.10
C HIS A 151 -14.45 -23.69 -23.24
N GLY A 152 -14.52 -22.49 -22.65
CA GLY A 152 -15.67 -21.60 -22.83
C GLY A 152 -15.64 -20.87 -24.18
N GLU A 153 -16.80 -20.40 -24.62
CA GLU A 153 -16.96 -19.70 -25.91
C GLU A 153 -16.37 -18.27 -25.91
N ASP A 154 -16.25 -17.66 -24.73
CA ASP A 154 -15.83 -16.27 -24.54
C ASP A 154 -14.70 -16.18 -23.48
N ASP A 155 -13.55 -15.60 -23.84
CA ASP A 155 -12.40 -15.42 -22.93
C ASP A 155 -12.74 -14.57 -21.70
N LEU A 156 -13.77 -13.71 -21.78
CA LEU A 156 -14.24 -12.95 -20.62
C LEU A 156 -14.78 -13.85 -19.50
N GLN A 157 -15.21 -15.07 -19.84
CA GLN A 157 -15.69 -16.06 -18.88
C GLN A 157 -14.56 -16.89 -18.24
N ARG A 158 -13.30 -16.69 -18.66
CA ARG A 158 -12.15 -17.46 -18.15
C ARG A 158 -11.87 -17.11 -16.69
N PRO A 159 -11.95 -18.07 -15.76
CA PRO A 159 -11.82 -17.81 -14.33
C PRO A 159 -10.36 -17.82 -13.87
N LEU A 160 -10.17 -17.43 -12.62
CA LEU A 160 -8.93 -17.68 -11.88
C LEU A 160 -8.60 -19.18 -11.83
N ALA A 161 -7.30 -19.48 -11.87
CA ALA A 161 -6.80 -20.81 -11.56
C ALA A 161 -6.74 -21.02 -10.04
N PRO A 162 -6.59 -22.25 -9.52
CA PRO A 162 -6.39 -22.49 -8.09
C PRO A 162 -5.26 -21.66 -7.48
N ALA A 163 -4.16 -21.48 -8.22
CA ALA A 163 -3.05 -20.61 -7.80
C ALA A 163 -3.48 -19.14 -7.63
N GLY A 164 -4.38 -18.63 -8.49
CA GLY A 164 -4.91 -17.28 -8.38
C GLY A 164 -5.81 -17.08 -7.16
N PHE A 165 -6.62 -18.09 -6.81
CA PHE A 165 -7.42 -18.03 -5.58
C PHE A 165 -6.55 -17.97 -4.32
N SER A 166 -5.39 -18.63 -4.31
CA SER A 166 -4.42 -18.53 -3.20
C SER A 166 -3.78 -17.15 -3.03
N GLN A 167 -3.86 -16.28 -4.05
CA GLN A 167 -3.32 -14.91 -4.01
C GLN A 167 -4.30 -13.91 -3.37
N LEU A 168 -5.60 -14.23 -3.32
CA LEU A 168 -6.64 -13.29 -2.90
C LEU A 168 -6.50 -12.77 -1.47
N PRO A 169 -6.14 -13.60 -0.45
CA PRO A 169 -5.96 -13.09 0.91
C PRO A 169 -4.86 -12.03 0.99
N GLN A 170 -3.73 -12.22 0.32
CA GLN A 170 -2.64 -11.25 0.34
C GLN A 170 -2.97 -9.98 -0.45
N ILE A 171 -3.70 -10.11 -1.58
CA ILE A 171 -4.27 -8.96 -2.31
C ILE A 171 -5.18 -8.17 -1.37
N ALA A 172 -6.12 -8.83 -0.70
CA ALA A 172 -7.07 -8.19 0.19
C ALA A 172 -6.39 -7.47 1.36
N SER A 173 -5.38 -8.08 1.99
CA SER A 173 -4.58 -7.42 3.03
C SER A 173 -3.87 -6.17 2.51
N LEU A 174 -3.36 -6.20 1.27
CA LEU A 174 -2.74 -5.03 0.65
C LEU A 174 -3.78 -3.93 0.37
N LEU A 175 -4.95 -4.27 -0.17
CA LEU A 175 -6.03 -3.28 -0.39
C LEU A 175 -6.51 -2.65 0.93
N ALA A 176 -6.61 -3.46 1.99
CA ALA A 176 -6.95 -2.99 3.34
C ALA A 176 -5.89 -2.05 3.90
N ALA A 177 -4.60 -2.33 3.69
CA ALA A 177 -3.49 -1.50 4.16
C ALA A 177 -3.57 -0.04 3.64
N TYR A 178 -4.04 0.16 2.41
CA TYR A 178 -4.27 1.51 1.84
C TYR A 178 -5.71 2.02 2.01
N GLY A 179 -6.54 1.32 2.78
CA GLY A 179 -7.93 1.71 3.05
C GLY A 179 -8.74 1.93 1.78
N VAL A 180 -8.66 0.99 0.83
CA VAL A 180 -9.42 1.08 -0.43
C VAL A 180 -10.91 1.12 -0.14
N THR A 181 -11.60 2.10 -0.72
CA THR A 181 -13.04 2.33 -0.52
C THR A 181 -13.87 2.09 -1.77
N ALA A 182 -13.23 1.87 -2.92
CA ALA A 182 -13.92 1.59 -4.16
C ALA A 182 -13.12 0.64 -5.05
N LEU A 183 -13.83 -0.37 -5.58
CA LEU A 183 -13.30 -1.38 -6.48
C LEU A 183 -13.85 -1.15 -7.89
N ILE A 184 -12.95 -1.06 -8.87
CA ILE A 184 -13.29 -0.87 -10.28
C ILE A 184 -12.62 -1.98 -11.08
N SER A 185 -13.40 -2.79 -11.79
CA SER A 185 -12.90 -3.99 -12.44
C SER A 185 -13.23 -4.01 -13.93
N SER A 186 -12.33 -4.58 -14.71
CA SER A 186 -12.66 -5.09 -16.04
C SER A 186 -13.82 -6.09 -15.94
N PRO A 187 -14.79 -6.11 -16.88
CA PRO A 187 -15.91 -7.06 -16.86
C PRO A 187 -15.50 -8.55 -16.90
N ALA A 188 -14.26 -8.87 -17.28
CA ALA A 188 -13.75 -10.23 -17.33
C ALA A 188 -13.83 -10.92 -15.94
N ILE A 189 -14.30 -12.17 -15.89
CA ILE A 189 -14.49 -12.94 -14.66
C ILE A 189 -13.22 -12.97 -13.80
N ARG A 190 -12.06 -13.24 -14.39
CA ARG A 190 -10.75 -13.22 -13.69
C ARG A 190 -10.48 -11.91 -12.93
N CYS A 191 -10.86 -10.76 -13.49
CA CYS A 191 -10.66 -9.47 -12.84
C CYS A 191 -11.64 -9.27 -11.68
N LYS A 192 -12.90 -9.70 -11.83
CA LYS A 192 -13.90 -9.64 -10.76
C LYS A 192 -13.55 -10.57 -9.60
N GLN A 193 -13.21 -11.82 -9.90
CA GLN A 193 -12.77 -12.81 -8.92
C GLN A 193 -11.52 -12.38 -8.14
N THR A 194 -10.67 -11.55 -8.74
CA THR A 194 -9.51 -10.98 -8.05
C THR A 194 -9.93 -10.07 -6.88
N PHE A 195 -11.10 -9.43 -6.94
CA PHE A 195 -11.63 -8.58 -5.88
C PHE A 195 -12.68 -9.22 -4.98
N GLU A 196 -13.29 -10.34 -5.38
CA GLU A 196 -14.39 -10.97 -4.65
C GLU A 196 -14.07 -11.19 -3.17
N TYR A 197 -12.87 -11.70 -2.84
CA TYR A 197 -12.47 -11.93 -1.45
C TYR A 197 -12.50 -10.65 -0.59
N PHE A 198 -11.95 -9.54 -1.10
CA PHE A 198 -11.94 -8.26 -0.38
C PHE A 198 -13.32 -7.61 -0.36
N SER A 199 -14.05 -7.68 -1.47
CA SER A 199 -15.44 -7.22 -1.59
C SER A 199 -16.33 -7.87 -0.53
N ASP A 200 -16.21 -9.18 -0.33
CA ASP A 200 -17.01 -9.93 0.65
C ASP A 200 -16.62 -9.61 2.10
N GLN A 201 -15.33 -9.38 2.38
CA GLN A 201 -14.85 -9.00 3.71
C GLN A 201 -15.34 -7.61 4.12
N GLU A 202 -15.22 -6.62 3.22
CA GLU A 202 -15.46 -5.21 3.52
C GLU A 202 -16.88 -4.74 3.13
N GLY A 203 -17.65 -5.56 2.41
CA GLY A 203 -18.96 -5.18 1.89
C GLY A 203 -18.91 -4.08 0.82
N ILE A 204 -17.79 -3.95 0.11
CA ILE A 204 -17.58 -2.94 -0.94
C ILE A 204 -17.96 -3.53 -2.30
N GLY A 205 -18.90 -2.90 -3.00
CA GLY A 205 -19.30 -3.34 -4.34
C GLY A 205 -18.21 -3.18 -5.41
N ILE A 206 -18.19 -4.11 -6.36
CA ILE A 206 -17.31 -4.06 -7.54
C ILE A 206 -18.03 -3.35 -8.68
N ALA A 207 -17.53 -2.19 -9.10
CA ALA A 207 -18.03 -1.48 -10.27
C ALA A 207 -17.33 -1.99 -11.53
N GLU A 208 -18.09 -2.48 -12.52
CA GLU A 208 -17.53 -2.88 -13.81
C GLU A 208 -17.29 -1.65 -14.71
N ASN A 209 -16.14 -1.62 -15.39
CA ASN A 209 -15.83 -0.61 -16.38
C ASN A 209 -15.32 -1.26 -17.68
N PRO A 210 -16.13 -1.28 -18.77
CA PRO A 210 -15.76 -1.85 -20.06
C PRO A 210 -14.52 -1.24 -20.74
N LEU A 211 -14.11 -0.02 -20.34
CA LEU A 211 -12.87 0.60 -20.83
C LEU A 211 -11.62 -0.14 -20.35
N LEU A 212 -11.74 -0.98 -19.32
CA LEU A 212 -10.65 -1.78 -18.77
C LEU A 212 -10.53 -3.16 -19.42
N LEU A 213 -11.16 -3.40 -20.58
CA LEU A 213 -10.99 -4.65 -21.32
C LEU A 213 -9.66 -4.67 -22.07
N GLU A 214 -9.07 -5.86 -22.24
CA GLU A 214 -7.77 -6.06 -22.90
C GLU A 214 -7.73 -5.53 -24.34
N GLU A 215 -8.87 -5.57 -25.03
CA GLU A 215 -9.02 -5.17 -26.45
C GLU A 215 -9.53 -3.73 -26.62
N ASN A 216 -9.60 -2.96 -25.54
CA ASN A 216 -10.14 -1.60 -25.58
C ASN A 216 -9.03 -0.56 -25.81
N GLU A 217 -9.04 0.06 -26.98
CA GLU A 217 -8.11 1.14 -27.35
C GLU A 217 -8.63 2.54 -26.96
N ASP A 218 -9.87 2.64 -26.50
CA ASP A 218 -10.52 3.90 -26.14
C ASP A 218 -10.15 4.36 -24.72
N PHE A 219 -9.39 3.57 -23.95
CA PHE A 219 -8.98 3.97 -22.60
C PHE A 219 -8.02 5.16 -22.64
N THR A 220 -8.50 6.34 -22.25
CA THR A 220 -7.76 7.62 -22.38
C THR A 220 -7.30 8.20 -21.05
N GLN A 221 -6.37 9.18 -21.10
CA GLN A 221 -5.97 9.96 -19.93
C GLN A 221 -7.17 10.63 -19.24
N ALA A 222 -8.13 11.16 -20.01
CA ALA A 222 -9.32 11.81 -19.43
C ALA A 222 -10.18 10.83 -18.60
N GLU A 223 -10.23 9.56 -19.01
CA GLU A 223 -10.94 8.52 -18.26
C GLU A 223 -10.15 8.08 -17.03
N TRP A 224 -8.83 7.97 -17.15
CA TRP A 224 -7.95 7.77 -15.99
C TRP A 224 -8.13 8.86 -14.93
N ASP A 225 -8.05 10.13 -15.33
CA ASP A 225 -8.26 11.28 -14.45
C ASP A 225 -9.66 11.26 -13.82
N ALA A 226 -10.68 10.87 -14.58
CA ALA A 226 -12.05 10.74 -14.09
C ALA A 226 -12.20 9.64 -13.03
N LEU A 227 -11.45 8.54 -13.12
CA LEU A 227 -11.45 7.48 -12.10
C LEU A 227 -10.83 7.95 -10.78
N LEU A 228 -9.82 8.84 -10.85
CA LEU A 228 -9.15 9.43 -9.69
C LEU A 228 -9.96 10.57 -9.05
N THR A 229 -10.86 11.19 -9.80
CA THR A 229 -11.63 12.35 -9.33
C THR A 229 -12.60 11.95 -8.21
N HIS A 230 -12.62 12.72 -7.11
CA HIS A 230 -13.53 12.56 -5.95
C HIS A 230 -13.35 11.30 -5.10
N ARG A 231 -12.20 10.61 -5.17
CA ARG A 231 -11.96 9.37 -4.40
C ARG A 231 -10.66 9.45 -3.62
N SER A 232 -10.67 8.95 -2.38
CA SER A 232 -9.51 9.00 -1.48
C SER A 232 -8.55 7.83 -1.71
N SER A 233 -9.08 6.62 -1.92
CA SER A 233 -8.30 5.40 -2.19
C SER A 233 -9.12 4.41 -3.01
N ILE A 234 -8.63 4.07 -4.21
CA ILE A 234 -9.31 3.17 -5.16
C ILE A 234 -8.44 1.98 -5.56
N ALA A 235 -9.06 0.88 -5.96
CA ALA A 235 -8.37 -0.20 -6.64
C ALA A 235 -9.01 -0.52 -7.99
N LEU A 236 -8.13 -0.69 -8.99
CA LEU A 236 -8.44 -1.01 -10.37
C LEU A 236 -7.93 -2.41 -10.69
N CYS A 237 -8.78 -3.33 -11.14
CA CYS A 237 -8.33 -4.63 -11.65
C CYS A 237 -8.49 -4.71 -13.17
N THR A 238 -7.39 -4.95 -13.87
CA THR A 238 -7.37 -4.99 -15.35
C THR A 238 -6.30 -5.94 -15.90
N HIS A 239 -6.02 -5.85 -17.20
CA HIS A 239 -5.11 -6.70 -17.97
C HIS A 239 -3.83 -5.95 -18.32
N ARG A 240 -2.76 -6.70 -18.63
CA ARG A 240 -1.45 -6.11 -18.95
C ARG A 240 -1.50 -5.02 -20.05
N PRO A 241 -2.15 -5.20 -21.21
CA PRO A 241 -2.15 -4.16 -22.24
C PRO A 241 -2.70 -2.80 -21.77
N VAL A 242 -3.79 -2.82 -20.99
CA VAL A 242 -4.36 -1.59 -20.41
C VAL A 242 -3.40 -0.95 -19.41
N ILE A 243 -2.67 -1.76 -18.63
CA ILE A 243 -1.66 -1.27 -17.66
C ILE A 243 -0.44 -0.69 -18.39
N ASP A 244 -0.02 -1.32 -19.49
CA ASP A 244 1.07 -0.79 -20.32
C ASP A 244 0.66 0.55 -20.97
N GLU A 245 -0.63 0.74 -21.30
CA GLU A 245 -1.16 2.04 -21.75
C GLU A 245 -1.20 3.08 -20.61
N LEU A 246 -1.56 2.69 -19.38
CA LEU A 246 -1.48 3.57 -18.20
C LEU A 246 -0.08 4.15 -17.98
N ALA A 247 0.98 3.41 -18.34
CA ALA A 247 2.35 3.88 -18.26
C ALA A 247 2.62 5.13 -19.11
N LYS A 248 1.78 5.41 -20.12
CA LYS A 248 1.86 6.64 -20.94
C LYS A 248 1.23 7.84 -20.24
N PHE A 249 0.24 7.61 -19.38
CA PHE A 249 -0.45 8.66 -18.62
C PHE A 249 0.33 9.02 -17.35
N GLU A 250 1.05 8.06 -16.78
CA GLU A 250 1.88 8.19 -15.58
C GLU A 250 3.37 7.93 -15.91
N PRO A 251 4.05 8.83 -16.65
CA PRO A 251 5.41 8.60 -17.14
C PRO A 251 6.43 8.39 -16.01
N ASP A 252 6.23 9.04 -14.87
CA ASP A 252 7.11 8.92 -13.70
C ASP A 252 6.98 7.56 -13.00
N ALA A 253 5.87 6.83 -13.22
CA ALA A 253 5.64 5.48 -12.70
C ALA A 253 5.73 4.39 -13.80
N ALA A 254 6.04 4.76 -15.04
CA ALA A 254 5.96 3.87 -16.20
C ALA A 254 6.76 2.56 -16.01
N ALA A 255 7.96 2.65 -15.43
CA ALA A 255 8.83 1.49 -15.19
C ALA A 255 8.21 0.46 -14.21
N LEU A 256 7.30 0.89 -13.34
CA LEU A 256 6.61 0.02 -12.40
C LEU A 256 5.40 -0.66 -13.04
N LEU A 257 4.70 0.05 -13.92
CA LEU A 257 3.48 -0.41 -14.60
C LEU A 257 3.78 -1.40 -15.75
N ILE A 258 4.83 -1.15 -16.52
CA ILE A 258 5.14 -1.96 -17.71
C ILE A 258 5.45 -3.42 -17.32
N ASP A 259 4.87 -4.34 -18.09
CA ASP A 259 5.03 -5.79 -17.92
C ASP A 259 4.76 -6.27 -16.48
N LEU A 260 3.69 -5.72 -15.88
CA LEU A 260 3.19 -6.18 -14.59
C LEU A 260 2.70 -7.64 -14.73
N PRO A 261 3.24 -8.62 -13.98
CA PRO A 261 2.81 -10.02 -14.05
C PRO A 261 1.45 -10.21 -13.37
N PRO A 262 0.79 -11.38 -13.51
CA PRO A 262 -0.45 -11.67 -12.79
C PRO A 262 -0.29 -11.45 -11.28
N ALA A 263 -1.33 -10.90 -10.64
CA ALA A 263 -1.32 -10.42 -9.25
C ALA A 263 -0.26 -9.36 -8.92
N GLY A 264 0.45 -8.83 -9.92
CA GLY A 264 1.31 -7.68 -9.72
C GLY A 264 0.46 -6.45 -9.42
N VAL A 265 0.95 -5.65 -8.48
CA VAL A 265 0.26 -4.45 -7.99
C VAL A 265 1.20 -3.26 -8.12
N VAL A 266 0.67 -2.14 -8.60
CA VAL A 266 1.32 -0.84 -8.51
C VAL A 266 0.43 0.08 -7.69
N VAL A 267 1.00 0.70 -6.66
CA VAL A 267 0.32 1.73 -5.87
C VAL A 267 0.88 3.08 -6.30
N LEU A 268 -0.02 4.00 -6.60
CA LEU A 268 0.30 5.36 -7.03
C LEU A 268 -0.38 6.33 -6.06
N SER A 269 0.37 7.32 -5.59
CA SER A 269 -0.11 8.32 -4.64
C SER A 269 0.22 9.73 -5.15
N TRP A 270 -0.78 10.60 -5.19
CA TRP A 270 -0.66 11.99 -5.61
C TRP A 270 -1.04 12.95 -4.48
N ASN A 271 -0.41 14.14 -4.47
CA ASN A 271 -0.80 15.23 -3.59
C ASN A 271 -2.03 15.99 -4.14
N ARG A 272 -2.54 16.98 -3.38
CA ARG A 272 -3.68 17.81 -3.83
C ARG A 272 -3.41 18.63 -5.11
N ALA A 273 -2.15 18.88 -5.45
CA ALA A 273 -1.81 19.58 -6.69
C ALA A 273 -1.88 18.65 -7.91
N GLY A 274 -2.11 17.34 -7.71
CA GLY A 274 -2.11 16.33 -8.76
C GLY A 274 -0.71 15.84 -9.11
N GLU A 275 0.30 16.16 -8.32
CA GLU A 275 1.67 15.69 -8.54
C GLU A 275 1.83 14.30 -7.93
N LEU A 276 2.41 13.36 -8.69
CA LEU A 276 2.74 12.02 -8.20
C LEU A 276 3.86 12.15 -7.15
N ILE A 277 3.55 11.76 -5.91
CA ILE A 277 4.49 11.87 -4.77
C ILE A 277 5.08 10.53 -4.36
N SER A 278 4.46 9.41 -4.77
CA SER A 278 4.99 8.08 -4.55
C SER A 278 4.41 7.08 -5.52
N ALA A 279 5.24 6.12 -5.91
CA ALA A 279 4.85 4.97 -6.71
C ALA A 279 5.65 3.75 -6.25
N GLU A 280 4.96 2.63 -6.03
CA GLU A 280 5.58 1.39 -5.58
C GLU A 280 4.96 0.18 -6.26
N ARG A 281 5.75 -0.89 -6.40
CA ARG A 281 5.33 -2.15 -7.03
C ARG A 281 5.44 -3.28 -6.02
N HIS A 282 4.38 -4.07 -5.92
CA HIS A 282 4.33 -5.29 -5.12
C HIS A 282 4.09 -6.50 -6.00
N GLN A 283 4.65 -7.63 -5.59
CA GLN A 283 4.44 -8.92 -6.22
C GLN A 283 3.85 -9.91 -5.23
N ILE A 284 2.70 -10.47 -5.61
CA ILE A 284 1.95 -11.51 -4.89
C ILE A 284 2.01 -12.82 -5.69
#